data_AF-A0A410PUI2-F1
#
_entry.id   AF-A0A410PUI2-F1
#
_cell.length_a   1.000
_cell.length_b   1.000
_cell.length_c   1.000
_cell.angle_alpha   90.00
_cell.angle_beta   90.00
_cell.angle_gamma   90.00
#
_symmetry.space_group_name_H-M   'P 1'
#
loop_
_entity.id
_entity.type
_entity.pdbx_description
1 polymer ?
#
loop_
_entity_poly.entity_id
_entity_poly.type
_entity_poly.pdbx_seq_one_letter_code
_entity_poly.pdbx_strand_id
1 'polypeptide(L)'
;MNYEELLKLLDIDSPEEFQYFEHFADLMECAAPVSYEALFELASQMDKKILAELIENYFDEISEGLPDDGTEAFTFLKNVSMALRGMLRLIPADEEEETRELVGFVEELEKFRNWYVADSTIECTLKKDGTAQKVTFFEALVLSRMEKLNGEEYFYGFDDGLDYQLDEYAVSFSDALRAEEEEEGYIEEELEENHESEYRSGLEEDEYDF
;
A
#
# COMPACT_ATOMS: atom_id res chain seq x y z
N MET A 1 -12.93 -13.92 14.81
CA MET A 1 -13.85 -12.82 15.06
C MET A 1 -14.93 -12.95 14.01
N ASN A 2 -16.18 -13.12 14.42
CA ASN A 2 -17.31 -13.10 13.49
C ASN A 2 -17.68 -11.65 13.13
N TYR A 3 -18.67 -11.47 12.26
CA TYR A 3 -19.08 -10.15 11.79
C TYR A 3 -19.56 -9.21 12.90
N GLU A 4 -20.39 -9.68 13.85
CA GLU A 4 -20.87 -8.86 14.97
C GLU A 4 -19.76 -8.42 15.91
N GLU A 5 -18.75 -9.28 16.13
CA GLU A 5 -17.58 -8.95 16.93
C GLU A 5 -16.69 -7.93 16.20
N LEU A 6 -16.60 -8.02 14.87
CA LEU A 6 -15.85 -7.09 14.03
C LEU A 6 -16.46 -5.69 14.06
N LEU A 7 -17.78 -5.56 13.89
CA LEU A 7 -18.44 -4.25 13.99
C LEU A 7 -18.23 -3.60 15.37
N LYS A 8 -18.25 -4.40 16.45
CA LYS A 8 -17.97 -3.91 17.80
C LYS A 8 -16.51 -3.49 18.01
N LEU A 9 -15.57 -4.20 17.40
CA LEU A 9 -14.15 -3.81 17.45
C LEU A 9 -13.97 -2.43 16.80
N LEU A 10 -14.60 -2.24 15.65
CA LEU A 10 -14.52 -1.03 14.84
C LEU A 10 -15.39 0.13 15.37
N ASP A 11 -16.19 -0.11 16.41
CA ASP A 11 -17.14 0.85 17.00
C ASP A 11 -18.13 1.44 15.96
N ILE A 12 -18.64 0.60 15.06
CA ILE A 12 -19.62 0.97 14.02
C ILE A 12 -20.89 0.11 14.10
N ASP A 13 -22.02 0.69 13.70
CA ASP A 13 -23.32 -0.02 13.63
C ASP A 13 -23.55 -0.68 12.26
N SER A 14 -22.94 -0.15 11.18
CA SER A 14 -23.00 -0.71 9.83
C SER A 14 -21.70 -0.44 9.03
N PRO A 15 -21.40 -1.22 7.97
CA PRO A 15 -20.23 -0.99 7.12
C PRO A 15 -20.18 0.37 6.44
N GLU A 16 -21.33 1.03 6.26
CA GLU A 16 -21.44 2.36 5.66
C GLU A 16 -20.77 3.43 6.54
N GLU A 17 -20.64 3.19 7.85
CA GLU A 17 -19.96 4.06 8.80
C GLU A 17 -18.43 3.90 8.75
N PHE A 18 -17.91 2.94 7.98
CA PHE A 18 -16.47 2.74 7.79
C PHE A 18 -15.86 3.88 6.96
N GLN A 19 -15.55 5.01 7.61
CA GLN A 19 -15.09 6.23 6.93
C GLN A 19 -13.90 6.93 7.61
N TYR A 20 -13.44 6.44 8.76
CA TYR A 20 -12.36 7.05 9.52
C TYR A 20 -11.11 6.19 9.49
N PHE A 21 -9.96 6.85 9.56
CA PHE A 21 -8.63 6.22 9.64
C PHE A 21 -8.59 5.12 10.70
N GLU A 22 -9.14 5.40 11.89
CA GLU A 22 -9.10 4.46 13.01
C GLU A 22 -9.83 3.16 12.72
N HIS A 23 -10.90 3.17 11.91
CA HIS A 23 -11.58 1.93 11.54
C HIS A 23 -10.65 1.01 10.72
N PHE A 24 -9.87 1.59 9.80
CA PHE A 24 -8.92 0.81 9.02
C PHE A 24 -7.70 0.40 9.85
N ALA A 25 -7.19 1.29 10.71
CA ALA A 25 -6.12 0.96 11.63
C ALA A 25 -6.50 -0.19 12.59
N ASP A 26 -7.68 -0.11 13.22
CA ASP A 26 -8.18 -1.16 14.13
C ASP A 26 -8.40 -2.49 13.41
N LEU A 27 -8.90 -2.47 12.16
CA LEU A 27 -9.01 -3.67 11.32
C LEU A 27 -7.63 -4.30 11.07
N MET A 28 -6.65 -3.50 10.69
CA MET A 28 -5.31 -3.95 10.31
C MET A 28 -4.47 -4.40 11.50
N GLU A 29 -4.60 -3.75 12.65
CA GLU A 29 -3.70 -3.91 13.80
C GLU A 29 -4.26 -4.84 14.89
N CYS A 30 -5.50 -5.31 14.76
CA CYS A 30 -6.05 -6.25 15.73
C CYS A 30 -5.37 -7.62 15.61
N ALA A 31 -4.80 -8.12 16.71
CA ALA A 31 -4.15 -9.43 16.74
C ALA A 31 -5.14 -10.62 16.67
N ALA A 32 -6.43 -10.37 16.93
CA ALA A 32 -7.45 -11.43 16.92
C ALA A 32 -7.76 -11.84 15.46
N PRO A 33 -7.75 -13.13 15.10
CA PRO A 33 -8.11 -13.55 13.75
C PRO A 33 -9.52 -13.10 13.39
N VAL A 34 -9.69 -12.49 12.21
CA VAL A 34 -11.00 -12.15 11.63
C VAL A 34 -11.38 -13.28 10.68
N SER A 35 -12.63 -13.74 10.71
CA SER A 35 -13.06 -14.76 9.75
C SER A 35 -13.23 -14.15 8.37
N TYR A 36 -12.82 -14.87 7.33
CA TYR A 36 -13.02 -14.47 5.93
C TYR A 36 -14.44 -13.97 5.65
N GLU A 37 -15.47 -14.67 6.13
CA GLU A 37 -16.87 -14.29 5.90
C GLU A 37 -17.22 -12.93 6.51
N ALA A 38 -16.65 -12.60 7.66
CA ALA A 38 -16.86 -11.32 8.33
C ALA A 38 -16.16 -10.18 7.60
N LEU A 39 -14.92 -10.42 7.15
CA LEU A 39 -14.17 -9.44 6.37
C LEU A 39 -14.83 -9.18 5.02
N PHE A 40 -15.30 -10.24 4.35
CA PHE A 40 -16.02 -10.15 3.09
C PHE A 40 -17.35 -9.40 3.24
N GLU A 41 -18.14 -9.71 4.28
CA GLU A 41 -19.41 -9.03 4.55
C GLU A 41 -19.21 -7.54 4.82
N LEU A 42 -18.19 -7.18 5.60
CA LEU A 42 -17.79 -5.77 5.80
C LEU A 42 -17.38 -5.14 4.47
N ALA A 43 -16.43 -5.76 3.76
CA ALA A 43 -15.83 -5.19 2.56
C ALA A 43 -16.84 -5.01 1.42
N SER A 44 -17.86 -5.86 1.30
CA SER A 44 -18.87 -5.77 0.25
C SER A 44 -19.68 -4.47 0.32
N GLN A 45 -19.94 -3.96 1.53
CA GLN A 45 -20.84 -2.82 1.77
C GLN A 45 -20.13 -1.47 1.94
N MET A 46 -18.80 -1.46 2.12
CA MET A 46 -18.04 -0.22 2.25
C MET A 46 -17.97 0.54 0.91
N ASP A 47 -17.93 1.87 0.99
CA ASP A 47 -17.61 2.71 -0.16
C ASP A 47 -16.16 2.45 -0.58
N LYS A 48 -15.97 1.96 -1.81
CA LYS A 48 -14.66 1.53 -2.32
C LYS A 48 -13.70 2.71 -2.53
N LYS A 49 -14.22 3.92 -2.79
CA LYS A 49 -13.39 5.13 -2.92
C LYS A 49 -12.88 5.56 -1.56
N ILE A 50 -13.77 5.63 -0.57
CA ILE A 50 -13.38 5.94 0.81
C ILE A 50 -12.37 4.91 1.32
N LEU A 51 -12.61 3.62 1.08
CA LEU A 51 -11.67 2.57 1.48
C LEU A 51 -10.29 2.72 0.82
N ALA A 52 -10.24 3.09 -0.46
CA ALA A 52 -8.96 3.32 -1.15
C ALA A 52 -8.17 4.48 -0.52
N GLU A 53 -8.85 5.58 -0.16
CA GLU A 53 -8.23 6.71 0.56
C GLU A 53 -7.73 6.28 1.95
N LEU A 54 -8.52 5.47 2.68
CA LEU A 54 -8.12 4.97 4.00
C LEU A 54 -6.90 4.05 3.93
N ILE A 55 -6.83 3.18 2.91
CA ILE A 55 -5.66 2.34 2.64
C ILE A 55 -4.43 3.22 2.41
N GLU A 56 -4.51 4.20 1.52
CA GLU A 56 -3.38 5.11 1.25
C GLU A 56 -2.89 5.80 2.53
N ASN A 57 -3.80 6.44 3.25
CA ASN A 57 -3.48 7.15 4.49
C ASN A 57 -2.84 6.22 5.53
N TYR A 58 -3.34 5.00 5.68
CA TYR A 58 -2.78 4.02 6.61
C TYR A 58 -1.35 3.61 6.23
N PHE A 59 -1.15 3.24 4.97
CA PHE A 59 0.17 2.81 4.49
C PHE A 59 1.19 3.95 4.54
N ASP A 60 0.76 5.19 4.32
CA ASP A 60 1.61 6.38 4.48
C ASP A 60 2.04 6.57 5.95
N GLU A 61 1.09 6.51 6.89
CA GLU A 61 1.36 6.66 8.33
C GLU A 61 2.29 5.57 8.88
N ILE A 62 2.13 4.31 8.45
CA ILE A 62 3.05 3.23 8.88
C ILE A 62 4.42 3.33 8.20
N SER A 63 4.49 3.86 6.97
CA SER A 63 5.75 4.10 6.27
C SER A 63 6.58 5.20 6.95
N GLU A 64 5.95 6.26 7.48
CA GLU A 64 6.61 7.29 8.30
C GLU A 64 7.14 6.76 9.64
N GLY A 65 6.60 5.61 10.07
CA GLY A 65 7.05 4.88 11.25
C GLY A 65 8.36 4.12 11.05
N LEU A 66 8.81 3.91 9.81
CA LEU A 66 10.03 3.17 9.51
C LEU A 66 11.30 3.97 9.90
N PRO A 67 12.37 3.29 10.31
CA PRO A 67 13.69 3.90 10.47
C PRO A 67 14.32 4.21 9.11
N ASP A 68 15.33 5.10 9.09
CA ASP A 68 15.99 5.58 7.87
C ASP A 68 16.61 4.45 7.01
N ASP A 69 16.95 3.31 7.62
CA ASP A 69 17.54 2.15 6.97
C ASP A 69 16.52 1.14 6.43
N GLY A 70 15.21 1.36 6.63
CA GLY A 70 14.11 0.51 6.11
C GLY A 70 13.67 0.86 4.69
N THR A 71 14.60 1.00 3.74
CA THR A 71 14.29 1.50 2.39
C THR A 71 13.51 0.48 1.56
N GLU A 72 13.86 -0.81 1.64
CA GLU A 72 13.13 -1.85 0.92
C GLU A 72 11.74 -2.04 1.53
N ALA A 73 11.63 -1.97 2.86
CA ALA A 73 10.35 -2.02 3.56
C ALA A 73 9.42 -0.86 3.19
N PHE A 74 9.95 0.37 3.06
CA PHE A 74 9.17 1.51 2.57
C PHE A 74 8.60 1.24 1.17
N THR A 75 9.45 0.77 0.25
CA THR A 75 9.03 0.47 -1.13
C THR A 75 8.00 -0.65 -1.15
N PHE A 76 8.19 -1.68 -0.33
CA PHE A 76 7.26 -2.78 -0.17
C PHE A 76 5.87 -2.32 0.30
N LEU A 77 5.79 -1.51 1.36
CA LEU A 77 4.52 -0.98 1.87
C LEU A 77 3.80 -0.14 0.81
N LYS A 78 4.53 0.69 0.06
CA LYS A 78 3.96 1.44 -1.07
C LYS A 78 3.41 0.52 -2.14
N ASN A 79 4.11 -0.56 -2.50
CA ASN A 79 3.62 -1.53 -3.47
C ASN A 79 2.36 -2.26 -3.01
N VAL A 80 2.28 -2.65 -1.73
CA VAL A 80 1.06 -3.27 -1.17
C VAL A 80 -0.11 -2.28 -1.20
N SER A 81 0.12 -1.03 -0.80
CA SER A 81 -0.89 0.04 -0.86
C SER A 81 -1.42 0.24 -2.29
N MET A 82 -0.53 0.36 -3.27
CA MET A 82 -0.89 0.48 -4.68
C MET A 82 -1.68 -0.72 -5.18
N ALA A 83 -1.25 -1.94 -4.83
CA ALA A 83 -1.93 -3.17 -5.25
C ALA A 83 -3.37 -3.23 -4.70
N LEU A 84 -3.56 -3.03 -3.39
CA LEU A 84 -4.87 -3.07 -2.76
C LEU A 84 -5.83 -2.00 -3.33
N ARG A 85 -5.34 -0.76 -3.50
CA ARG A 85 -6.12 0.32 -4.11
C ARG A 85 -6.45 0.04 -5.58
N GLY A 86 -5.51 -0.53 -6.32
CA GLY A 86 -5.73 -1.00 -7.69
C GLY A 86 -6.83 -2.04 -7.78
N MET A 87 -6.85 -3.04 -6.89
CA MET A 87 -7.91 -4.05 -6.83
C MET A 87 -9.28 -3.43 -6.59
N LEU A 88 -9.38 -2.45 -5.68
CA LEU A 88 -10.65 -1.75 -5.41
C LEU A 88 -11.21 -1.02 -6.64
N ARG A 89 -10.35 -0.43 -7.46
CA ARG A 89 -10.76 0.27 -8.70
C ARG A 89 -11.33 -0.69 -9.75
N LEU A 90 -10.95 -1.96 -9.70
CA LEU A 90 -11.45 -2.99 -10.61
C LEU A 90 -12.84 -3.52 -10.20
N ILE A 91 -13.27 -3.26 -8.95
CA ILE A 91 -14.60 -3.66 -8.48
C ILE A 91 -15.66 -2.77 -9.16
N PRO A 92 -16.62 -3.34 -9.90
CA PRO A 92 -17.69 -2.56 -10.54
C PRO A 92 -18.54 -1.80 -9.52
N ALA A 93 -18.86 -0.53 -9.82
CA ALA A 93 -19.64 0.33 -8.91
C ALA A 93 -21.12 -0.07 -8.78
N ASP A 94 -21.63 -0.86 -9.74
CA ASP A 94 -23.06 -1.11 -9.92
C ASP A 94 -23.48 -2.54 -9.50
N GLU A 95 -22.58 -3.34 -8.93
CA GLU A 95 -22.85 -4.74 -8.57
C GLU A 95 -23.03 -4.95 -7.05
N GLU A 96 -24.20 -5.47 -6.69
CA GLU A 96 -24.59 -5.84 -5.31
C GLU A 96 -24.16 -7.28 -4.92
N GLU A 97 -23.45 -8.00 -5.80
CA GLU A 97 -23.08 -9.42 -5.63
C GLU A 97 -21.56 -9.64 -5.48
N GLU A 98 -21.19 -10.83 -5.01
CA GLU A 98 -19.81 -11.32 -4.92
C GLU A 98 -19.14 -11.30 -6.29
N THR A 99 -18.26 -10.33 -6.52
CA THR A 99 -17.41 -10.27 -7.71
C THR A 99 -16.08 -10.97 -7.46
N ARG A 100 -15.47 -11.49 -8.53
CA ARG A 100 -14.15 -12.11 -8.43
C ARG A 100 -13.10 -11.10 -7.92
N GLU A 101 -13.27 -9.85 -8.29
CA GLU A 101 -12.42 -8.72 -7.91
C GLU A 101 -12.54 -8.42 -6.40
N LEU A 102 -13.77 -8.45 -5.84
CA LEU A 102 -13.97 -8.31 -4.40
C LEU A 102 -13.36 -9.49 -3.63
N VAL A 103 -13.55 -10.72 -4.12
CA VAL A 103 -12.92 -11.92 -3.53
C VAL A 103 -11.40 -11.75 -3.49
N GLY A 104 -10.78 -11.38 -4.61
CA GLY A 104 -9.34 -11.17 -4.69
C GLY A 104 -8.83 -10.06 -3.75
N PHE A 105 -9.56 -8.95 -3.65
CA PHE A 105 -9.25 -7.89 -2.69
C PHE A 105 -9.29 -8.38 -1.24
N VAL A 106 -10.35 -9.10 -0.86
CA VAL A 106 -10.51 -9.62 0.52
C VAL A 106 -9.42 -10.65 0.85
N GLU A 107 -9.10 -11.54 -0.08
CA GLU A 107 -8.02 -12.53 0.08
C GLU A 107 -6.66 -11.84 0.28
N GLU A 108 -6.32 -10.85 -0.54
CA GLU A 108 -5.03 -10.15 -0.41
C GLU A 108 -4.98 -9.29 0.86
N LEU A 109 -6.08 -8.62 1.23
CA LEU A 109 -6.16 -7.85 2.47
C LEU A 109 -6.00 -8.75 3.70
N GLU A 110 -6.71 -9.88 3.75
CA GLU A 110 -6.60 -10.85 4.85
C GLU A 110 -5.17 -11.39 4.95
N LYS A 111 -4.58 -11.76 3.83
CA LYS A 111 -3.22 -12.29 3.73
C LYS A 111 -2.18 -11.27 4.21
N PHE A 112 -2.24 -10.02 3.75
CA PHE A 112 -1.34 -8.96 4.22
C PHE A 112 -1.52 -8.71 5.72
N ARG A 113 -2.76 -8.60 6.19
CA ARG A 113 -3.06 -8.39 7.61
C ARG A 113 -2.45 -9.49 8.47
N ASN A 114 -2.69 -10.76 8.14
CA ASN A 114 -2.16 -11.89 8.91
C ASN A 114 -0.63 -11.90 8.93
N TRP A 115 0.00 -11.62 7.79
CA TRP A 115 1.45 -11.45 7.74
C TRP A 115 1.92 -10.29 8.64
N TYR A 116 1.28 -9.14 8.55
CA TYR A 116 1.65 -7.92 9.24
C TYR A 116 1.61 -8.05 10.78
N VAL A 117 0.55 -8.68 11.33
CA VAL A 117 0.35 -8.78 12.79
C VAL A 117 0.68 -10.13 13.41
N ALA A 118 0.96 -11.18 12.62
CA ALA A 118 1.16 -12.52 13.17
C ALA A 118 2.31 -13.32 12.53
N ASP A 119 2.39 -13.37 11.20
CA ASP A 119 3.29 -14.35 10.54
C ASP A 119 4.69 -13.79 10.22
N SER A 120 4.82 -12.48 10.03
CA SER A 120 6.10 -11.82 9.77
C SER A 120 7.09 -12.01 10.92
N THR A 121 8.38 -12.01 10.59
CA THR A 121 9.45 -12.16 11.57
C THR A 121 10.56 -11.15 11.32
N ILE A 122 10.52 -10.06 12.09
CA ILE A 122 11.53 -9.00 12.09
C ILE A 122 12.47 -9.21 13.27
N GLU A 123 13.78 -9.21 13.00
CA GLU A 123 14.78 -9.22 14.05
C GLU A 123 15.06 -7.80 14.53
N CYS A 124 14.88 -7.56 15.83
CA CYS A 124 15.18 -6.29 16.48
C CYS A 124 16.29 -6.50 17.50
N THR A 125 17.39 -5.77 17.38
CA THR A 125 18.55 -5.89 18.28
C THR A 125 18.72 -4.64 19.13
N LEU A 126 18.62 -4.75 20.45
CA LEU A 126 18.83 -3.64 21.38
C LEU A 126 20.23 -3.04 21.21
N LYS A 127 20.31 -1.73 20.93
CA LYS A 127 21.60 -1.02 20.77
C LYS A 127 22.43 -1.01 22.05
N LYS A 128 21.78 -1.11 23.21
CA LYS A 128 22.40 -1.01 24.53
C LYS A 128 23.31 -2.19 24.87
N ASP A 129 22.87 -3.41 24.59
CA ASP A 129 23.58 -4.63 25.00
C ASP A 129 23.65 -5.71 23.90
N GLY A 130 23.07 -5.46 22.74
CA GLY A 130 23.09 -6.37 21.60
C GLY A 130 22.11 -7.54 21.73
N THR A 131 21.17 -7.51 22.68
CA THR A 131 20.15 -8.55 22.81
C THR A 131 19.19 -8.50 21.62
N ALA A 132 19.09 -9.61 20.88
CA ALA A 132 18.17 -9.75 19.77
C ALA A 132 16.83 -10.36 20.22
N GLN A 133 15.74 -9.85 19.65
CA GLN A 133 14.40 -10.42 19.75
C GLN A 133 13.79 -10.52 18.35
N LYS A 134 12.83 -11.43 18.20
CA LYS A 134 12.05 -11.60 16.98
C LYS A 134 10.61 -11.23 17.27
N VAL A 135 10.09 -10.32 16.47
CA VAL A 135 8.75 -9.76 16.61
C VAL A 135 8.09 -9.68 15.24
N THR A 136 6.80 -9.43 15.19
CA THR A 136 6.08 -9.19 13.93
C THR A 136 6.46 -7.82 13.34
N PHE A 137 6.14 -7.60 12.07
CA PHE A 137 6.35 -6.33 11.38
C PHE A 137 5.62 -5.20 12.11
N PHE A 138 4.36 -5.44 12.50
CA PHE A 138 3.58 -4.51 13.30
C PHE A 138 4.27 -4.16 14.62
N GLU A 139 4.69 -5.16 15.40
CA GLU A 139 5.37 -4.95 16.68
C GLU A 139 6.70 -4.19 16.50
N ALA A 140 7.47 -4.49 15.45
CA ALA A 140 8.68 -3.76 15.13
C ALA A 140 8.40 -2.28 14.83
N LEU A 141 7.32 -1.96 14.10
CA LEU A 141 6.90 -0.57 13.87
C LEU A 141 6.51 0.13 15.18
N VAL A 142 5.78 -0.57 16.06
CA VAL A 142 5.42 -0.05 17.38
C VAL A 142 6.69 0.27 18.18
N LEU A 143 7.69 -0.63 18.19
CA LEU A 143 8.98 -0.37 18.84
C LEU A 143 9.68 0.86 18.25
N SER A 144 9.76 0.96 16.91
CA SER A 144 10.35 2.11 16.20
C SER A 144 9.70 3.43 16.62
N ARG A 145 8.37 3.47 16.69
CA ARG A 145 7.61 4.64 17.13
C ARG A 145 7.87 4.96 18.60
N MET A 146 7.98 3.94 19.46
CA MET A 146 8.28 4.14 20.88
C MET A 146 9.67 4.71 21.13
N GLU A 147 10.66 4.47 20.27
CA GLU A 147 11.99 5.10 20.38
C GLU A 147 11.90 6.62 20.34
N LYS A 148 11.04 7.16 19.46
CA LYS A 148 10.80 8.61 19.31
C LYS A 148 10.23 9.24 20.60
N LEU A 149 9.71 8.41 21.53
CA LEU A 149 9.14 8.81 22.83
C LEU A 149 10.09 8.54 24.02
N ASN A 150 11.40 8.45 23.78
CA ASN A 150 12.42 8.02 24.76
C ASN A 150 12.30 6.54 25.19
N GLY A 151 11.81 5.69 24.28
CA GLY A 151 11.87 4.23 24.43
C GLY A 151 13.30 3.69 24.32
N GLU A 152 13.42 2.37 24.36
CA GLU A 152 14.70 1.71 24.07
C GLU A 152 15.01 1.79 22.58
N GLU A 153 16.29 1.88 22.22
CA GLU A 153 16.72 1.96 20.82
C GLU A 153 17.18 0.59 20.29
N TYR A 154 16.83 0.29 19.04
CA TYR A 154 17.07 -0.97 18.36
C TYR A 154 17.70 -0.75 16.97
N PHE A 155 18.39 -1.78 16.48
CA PHE A 155 18.60 -1.98 15.05
C PHE A 155 17.47 -2.87 14.53
N TYR A 156 16.84 -2.48 13.43
CA TYR A 156 15.68 -3.16 12.86
C TYR A 156 16.05 -3.88 11.57
N GLY A 157 15.74 -5.18 11.49
CA GLY A 157 15.87 -5.97 10.27
C GLY A 157 14.61 -5.94 9.41
N PHE A 158 14.03 -4.76 9.15
CA PHE A 158 12.80 -4.66 8.34
C PHE A 158 12.99 -5.20 6.93
N ASP A 159 14.06 -4.75 6.25
CA ASP A 159 14.36 -5.13 4.87
C ASP A 159 14.69 -6.63 4.76
N ASP A 160 15.40 -7.19 5.74
CA ASP A 160 15.74 -8.63 5.79
C ASP A 160 14.51 -9.54 6.06
N GLY A 161 13.45 -8.98 6.65
CA GLY A 161 12.26 -9.72 7.07
C GLY A 161 11.11 -9.71 6.07
N LEU A 162 11.32 -9.19 4.86
CA LEU A 162 10.30 -9.11 3.81
C LEU A 162 10.16 -10.44 3.05
N ASP A 163 9.35 -11.35 3.59
CA ASP A 163 9.00 -12.62 2.95
C ASP A 163 7.57 -12.66 2.36
N TYR A 164 6.86 -11.52 2.43
CA TYR A 164 5.54 -11.37 1.82
C TYR A 164 5.62 -11.37 0.29
N GLN A 165 4.75 -12.14 -0.34
CA GLN A 165 4.60 -12.17 -1.79
C GLN A 165 3.23 -11.64 -2.18
N LEU A 166 3.20 -10.52 -2.90
CA LEU A 166 1.99 -10.04 -3.56
C LEU A 166 1.52 -11.09 -4.57
N ASP A 167 0.21 -11.34 -4.65
CA ASP A 167 -0.31 -12.23 -5.69
C ASP A 167 -0.19 -11.54 -7.07
N GLU A 168 0.68 -12.07 -7.93
CA GLU A 168 0.93 -11.56 -9.29
C GLU A 168 -0.32 -11.54 -10.17
N TYR A 169 -1.36 -12.31 -9.82
CA TYR A 169 -2.62 -12.36 -10.56
C TYR A 169 -3.65 -11.33 -10.12
N ALA A 170 -3.40 -10.60 -9.03
CA ALA A 170 -4.40 -9.74 -8.43
C ALA A 170 -4.49 -8.36 -9.11
N VAL A 171 -3.37 -7.83 -9.64
CA VAL A 171 -3.34 -6.64 -10.51
C VAL A 171 -2.13 -6.74 -11.44
N SER A 172 -2.33 -6.63 -12.75
CA SER A 172 -1.19 -6.37 -13.65
C SER A 172 -0.57 -5.05 -13.21
N PHE A 173 0.69 -5.07 -12.77
CA PHE A 173 1.41 -3.87 -12.29
C PHE A 173 1.30 -2.67 -13.27
N SER A 174 1.16 -2.95 -14.56
CA SER A 174 0.90 -1.96 -15.61
C SER A 174 -0.46 -1.27 -15.51
N ASP A 175 -1.49 -1.97 -15.05
CA ASP A 175 -2.84 -1.42 -14.89
C ASP A 175 -2.96 -0.56 -13.62
N ALA A 176 -2.24 -0.91 -12.56
CA ALA A 176 -2.12 -0.09 -11.35
C ALA A 176 -1.42 1.26 -11.64
N LEU A 177 -0.28 1.21 -12.34
CA LEU A 177 0.48 2.40 -12.75
C LEU A 177 -0.33 3.33 -13.65
N ARG A 178 -1.03 2.78 -14.65
CA ARG A 178 -1.87 3.59 -15.55
C ARG A 178 -3.01 4.28 -14.80
N ALA A 179 -3.58 3.63 -13.79
CA ALA A 179 -4.66 4.22 -13.01
C ALA A 179 -4.18 5.36 -12.10
N GLU A 180 -2.93 5.34 -11.61
CA GLU A 180 -2.33 6.47 -10.89
C GLU A 180 -1.95 7.62 -11.82
N GLU A 181 -1.37 7.33 -13.00
CA GLU A 181 -1.04 8.35 -14.02
C GLU A 181 -2.29 9.13 -14.50
N GLU A 182 -3.43 8.46 -14.62
CA GLU A 182 -4.72 9.07 -14.99
C GLU A 182 -5.27 10.01 -13.88
N GLU A 183 -4.90 9.79 -12.63
CA GLU A 183 -5.35 10.56 -11.45
C GLU A 183 -4.43 11.75 -11.14
N GLU A 184 -3.11 11.62 -11.37
CA GLU A 184 -2.13 12.71 -11.22
C GLU A 184 -2.11 13.71 -12.38
N GLY A 185 -2.86 13.48 -13.45
CA GLY A 185 -3.05 14.46 -14.51
C GLY A 185 -1.74 14.91 -15.17
N TYR A 186 -0.87 13.96 -15.51
CA TYR A 186 0.18 14.22 -16.50
C TYR A 186 -0.52 14.41 -17.85
N ILE A 187 -0.86 15.67 -18.14
CA ILE A 187 -1.09 16.12 -19.50
C ILE A 187 0.19 15.81 -20.26
N GLU A 188 0.18 14.72 -21.02
CA GLU A 188 1.11 14.54 -22.12
C GLU A 188 0.95 15.80 -22.98
N GLU A 189 1.90 16.73 -22.88
CA GLU A 189 1.94 17.86 -23.81
C GLU A 189 1.98 17.22 -25.20
N GLU A 190 0.85 17.27 -25.91
CA GLU A 190 0.77 16.92 -27.32
C GLU A 190 1.92 17.69 -27.98
N LEU A 191 2.98 16.96 -28.35
CA LEU A 191 3.97 17.46 -29.28
C LEU A 191 3.22 17.66 -30.59
N GLU A 192 2.59 18.83 -30.73
CA GLU A 192 2.08 19.31 -32.01
C GLU A 192 3.24 19.19 -33.00
N GLU A 193 3.11 18.24 -33.92
CA GLU A 193 3.98 18.10 -35.08
C GLU A 193 3.95 19.42 -35.84
N ASN A 194 4.90 20.31 -35.51
CA ASN A 194 5.10 21.55 -36.22
C ASN A 194 5.77 21.23 -37.56
N HIS A 195 4.97 20.70 -38.49
CA HIS A 195 5.28 20.65 -39.90
C HIS A 195 5.37 22.09 -40.42
N GLU A 196 6.58 22.66 -40.36
CA GLU A 196 7.20 23.51 -41.37
C GLU A 196 8.34 24.33 -40.74
N SER A 197 9.55 23.76 -40.74
CA SER A 197 10.75 24.59 -40.73
C SER A 197 11.59 24.26 -41.97
N GLU A 198 11.35 25.01 -43.04
CA GLU A 198 12.31 25.15 -44.14
C GLU A 198 13.60 25.79 -43.58
N TYR A 199 14.56 24.97 -43.15
CA TYR A 199 15.94 25.40 -43.05
C TYR A 199 16.74 24.80 -44.20
N ARG A 200 16.86 25.63 -45.24
CA ARG A 200 17.84 25.49 -46.33
C ARG A 200 19.22 25.18 -45.75
N SER A 201 19.74 24.02 -46.14
CA SER A 201 21.15 23.63 -46.12
C SER A 201 22.03 24.76 -46.69
N GLY A 202 22.76 25.46 -45.82
CA GLY A 202 23.81 26.40 -46.18
C GLY A 202 25.18 25.75 -46.07
N LEU A 203 25.46 24.81 -46.98
CA LEU A 203 26.81 24.39 -47.30
C LEU A 203 26.96 24.57 -48.82
N GLU A 204 27.38 25.76 -49.23
CA GLU A 204 28.04 25.93 -50.53
C GLU A 204 29.52 26.22 -50.25
N GLU A 205 30.32 25.37 -50.88
CA GLU A 205 31.76 25.38 -50.97
C GLU A 205 32.22 26.71 -51.59
N ASP A 206 33.07 27.47 -50.90
CA ASP A 206 33.93 28.43 -51.59
C ASP A 206 35.35 27.85 -51.63
N GLU A 207 35.75 27.59 -52.87
CA GLU A 207 37.04 27.11 -53.32
C GLU A 207 38.21 28.05 -52.94
N TYR A 208 39.37 27.44 -52.73
CA TYR A 208 40.73 27.99 -52.82
C TYR A 208 40.92 28.91 -54.05
N ASP A 209 41.84 29.88 -54.18
CA ASP A 209 43.17 30.15 -53.62
C ASP A 209 43.62 31.55 -54.15
N PHE A 210 44.52 32.28 -53.47
CA PHE A 210 45.29 33.47 -53.93
C PHE A 210 44.59 34.74 -54.46
#